data_AF-A0A3N9XUT7-F1
#
_entry.id   AF-A0A3N9XUT7-F1
#
_cell.length_a   1.000
_cell.length_b   1.000
_cell.length_c   1.000
_cell.angle_alpha   90.00
_cell.angle_beta   90.00
_cell.angle_gamma   90.00
#
_symmetry.space_group_name_H-M   'P 1'
#
loop_
_entity.id
_entity.type
_entity.pdbx_description
1 polymer ?
#
loop_
_entity_poly.entity_id
_entity_poly.type
_entity_poly.pdbx_seq_one_letter_code
_entity_poly.pdbx_strand_id
1 'polypeptide(L)' 'MSTLGRLLIAGAGAAAARYALREARTSPAGPALERTNFRGRTVSLAAGPARAAGAAAAGAFGATG' A
#
# COMPACT_ATOMS: atom_id res chain seq x y z
N MET A 1 5.68 -21.94 9.85
CA MET A 1 5.01 -20.67 10.25
C MET A 1 3.62 -20.95 10.81
N SER A 2 3.33 -20.47 12.02
CA SER A 2 1.99 -20.54 12.61
C SER A 2 1.00 -19.60 11.91
N THR A 3 -0.30 -19.83 12.11
CA THR A 3 -1.37 -18.92 11.65
C THR A 3 -1.18 -17.50 12.19
N LEU A 4 -0.77 -17.37 13.46
CA LEU A 4 -0.43 -16.09 14.07
C LEU A 4 0.71 -15.38 13.33
N GLY A 5 1.78 -16.09 12.97
CA GLY A 5 2.89 -15.52 12.20
C GLY A 5 2.46 -14.99 10.83
N ARG A 6 1.59 -15.74 10.12
CA ARG A 6 1.02 -15.29 8.84
C ARG A 6 0.17 -14.03 9.00
N LEU A 7 -0.63 -13.93 10.08
CA LEU A 7 -1.43 -12.74 10.38
C LEU A 7 -0.56 -11.53 10.68
N LEU A 8 0.54 -11.69 11.42
CA LEU A 8 1.47 -10.59 11.72
C LEU A 8 2.14 -10.06 10.44
N ILE A 9 2.59 -10.95 9.56
CA ILE A 9 3.20 -10.58 8.28
C ILE A 9 2.18 -9.85 7.38
N ALA A 10 0.96 -10.36 7.28
CA ALA A 10 -0.11 -9.70 6.55
C ALA A 10 -0.45 -8.32 7.14
N GLY A 11 -0.48 -8.21 8.48
CA GLY A 11 -0.67 -6.96 9.20
C GLY A 11 0.42 -5.94 8.92
N ALA A 12 1.69 -6.35 8.93
CA ALA A 12 2.84 -5.50 8.62
C ALA A 12 2.77 -4.95 7.19
N GLY A 13 2.47 -5.81 6.20
CA GLY A 13 2.28 -5.39 4.81
C GLY A 13 1.10 -4.43 4.63
N ALA A 14 -0.02 -4.68 5.31
CA ALA A 14 -1.18 -3.80 5.28
C ALA A 14 -0.88 -2.43 5.91
N ALA A 15 -0.14 -2.38 7.02
CA ALA A 15 0.28 -1.15 7.66
C ALA A 15 1.20 -0.33 6.74
N ALA A 16 2.19 -0.99 6.11
CA ALA A 16 3.09 -0.35 5.16
C ALA A 16 2.34 0.23 3.94
N ALA A 17 1.37 -0.50 3.37
CA ALA A 17 0.56 0.01 2.27
C ALA A 17 -0.29 1.23 2.66
N ARG A 18 -0.90 1.22 3.85
CA ARG A 18 -1.68 2.35 4.36
C ARG A 18 -0.81 3.57 4.62
N TYR A 19 0.39 3.36 5.14
CA TYR A 19 1.36 4.43 5.37
C TYR A 19 1.77 5.08 4.04
N ALA A 20 2.16 4.27 3.04
CA ALA A 20 2.52 4.77 1.72
C ALA A 20 1.38 5.54 1.03
N LEU A 21 0.13 5.07 1.15
CA LEU A 21 -1.05 5.79 0.66
C LEU A 21 -1.26 7.12 1.38
N ARG A 22 -1.03 7.16 2.70
CA ARG A 22 -1.17 8.38 3.49
C ARG A 22 -0.15 9.42 3.06
N GLU A 23 1.11 9.02 2.94
CA GLU A 23 2.20 9.88 2.47
C GLU A 23 1.93 10.43 1.07
N ALA A 24 1.47 9.59 0.14
CA ALA A 24 1.12 10.04 -1.20
C ALA A 24 -0.01 11.08 -1.20
N ARG A 25 -0.98 10.96 -0.30
CA ARG A 25 -2.10 11.92 -0.15
C ARG A 25 -1.68 13.22 0.53
N THR A 26 -0.73 13.17 1.45
CA THR A 26 -0.22 14.37 2.15
C THR A 26 0.91 15.06 1.41
N SER A 27 1.48 14.41 0.38
CA SER A 27 2.48 14.99 -0.49
C SER A 27 1.91 16.14 -1.33
N PRO A 28 2.67 17.22 -1.56
CA PRO A 28 2.30 18.28 -2.51
C PRO A 28 2.00 17.76 -3.92
N ALA A 29 2.58 16.61 -4.31
CA ALA A 29 2.32 15.97 -5.60
C ALA A 29 1.08 15.06 -5.60
N GLY A 30 0.43 14.85 -4.45
CA GLY A 30 -0.75 13.99 -4.30
C GLY A 30 -1.89 14.31 -5.26
N PRO A 31 -2.31 15.59 -5.41
CA PRO A 31 -3.33 15.98 -6.37
C PRO A 31 -2.99 15.64 -7.83
N ALA A 32 -1.70 15.59 -8.19
CA ALA A 32 -1.27 15.22 -9.53
C ALA A 32 -1.44 13.72 -9.84
N LEU A 33 -1.64 12.90 -8.80
CA LEU A 33 -1.87 11.45 -8.92
C LEU A 33 -3.36 11.09 -8.97
N GLU A 34 -4.26 12.06 -8.85
CA GLU A 34 -5.69 11.85 -9.02
C GLU A 34 -6.07 12.00 -10.50
N ARG A 35 -6.73 10.98 -11.05
CA ARG A 35 -7.23 10.97 -12.43
C ARG A 35 -8.71 10.66 -12.45
N THR A 36 -9.46 11.34 -13.32
CA THR A 36 -10.84 10.97 -13.60
C THR A 36 -10.86 9.87 -14.65
N ASN A 37 -11.49 8.74 -14.34
CA ASN A 37 -11.70 7.66 -15.30
C ASN A 37 -12.76 8.07 -16.34
N PHE A 38 -12.82 7.39 -17.49
CA PHE A 38 -13.89 7.44 -18.49
C PHE A 38 -15.31 7.39 -17.88
N ARG A 39 -15.48 6.70 -16.74
CA ARG A 39 -16.76 6.63 -16.00
C ARG A 39 -17.05 7.83 -15.08
N GLY A 40 -16.26 8.90 -15.16
CA GLY A 40 -16.43 10.10 -14.34
C GLY A 40 -16.01 9.96 -12.86
N ARG A 41 -15.33 8.86 -12.49
CA ARG A 41 -14.89 8.61 -11.10
C ARG A 41 -13.45 9.04 -10.90
N THR A 42 -13.16 9.74 -9.81
CA THR A 42 -11.79 10.04 -9.38
C THR A 42 -11.10 8.77 -8.87
N VAL A 43 -9.94 8.45 -9.44
CA VAL A 43 -9.11 7.31 -9.06
C VAL A 43 -7.68 7.79 -8.78
N SER A 44 -7.09 7.25 -7.71
CA SER A 44 -5.73 7.57 -7.30
C SER A 44 -4.72 6.61 -7.94
N LEU A 45 -3.76 7.14 -8.70
CA LEU A 45 -2.67 6.36 -9.29
C LEU A 45 -1.67 5.88 -8.23
N ALA A 46 -1.65 6.49 -7.03
CA ALA A 46 -0.79 6.09 -5.93
C ALA A 46 -1.17 4.73 -5.30
N ALA A 47 -2.40 4.26 -5.54
CA ALA A 47 -2.91 3.03 -4.91
C ALA A 47 -2.16 1.76 -5.34
N GLY A 48 -1.76 1.66 -6.61
CA GLY A 48 -0.98 0.53 -7.11
C GLY A 48 0.41 0.45 -6.46
N PRO A 49 1.24 1.51 -6.57
CA PRO A 49 2.56 1.58 -5.94
C PRO A 49 2.52 1.36 -4.42
N ALA A 50 1.55 1.94 -3.72
CA ALA A 50 1.44 1.74 -2.27
C ALA A 50 1.15 0.28 -1.89
N ARG A 51 0.35 -0.43 -2.71
CA ARG A 51 0.11 -1.87 -2.51
C ARG A 51 1.34 -2.72 -2.78
N ALA A 52 2.13 -2.36 -3.80
CA ALA A 52 3.40 -3.02 -4.10
C ALA A 52 4.40 -2.84 -2.95
N ALA A 53 4.51 -1.65 -2.37
CA ALA A 53 5.34 -1.39 -1.19
C ALA A 53 4.92 -2.26 0.01
N GLY A 54 3.62 -2.38 0.28
CA GLY A 54 3.11 -3.26 1.33
C GLY A 54 3.41 -4.74 1.08
N ALA A 55 3.28 -5.22 -0.17
CA ALA A 55 3.62 -6.59 -0.53
C ALA A 55 5.13 -6.88 -0.37
N ALA A 56 5.99 -5.95 -0.78
CA ALA A 56 7.43 -6.06 -0.59
C ALA A 56 7.81 -6.10 0.90
N ALA A 57 7.19 -5.25 1.73
CA ALA A 57 7.39 -5.26 3.17
C ALA A 57 6.96 -6.60 3.78
N ALA A 58 5.77 -7.10 3.44
CA ALA A 58 5.31 -8.42 3.89
C ALA A 58 6.28 -9.55 3.47
N GLY A 59 6.79 -9.50 2.23
CA GLY A 59 7.79 -10.44 1.74
C GLY A 59 9.09 -10.39 2.55
N ALA A 60 9.58 -9.19 2.85
CA ALA A 60 10.79 -9.01 3.66
C ALA A 60 10.61 -9.54 5.10
N PHE A 61 9.49 -9.23 5.76
CA PHE A 61 9.18 -9.74 7.10
C PHE A 61 8.90 -11.25 7.11
N GLY A 62 8.36 -11.80 6.02
CA GLY A 62 8.14 -13.23 5.88
C GLY A 62 9.42 -14.03 5.62
N ALA A 63 10.45 -13.41 5.02
CA ALA A 63 11.72 -14.06 4.71
C ALA A 63 12.60 -14.31 5.96
N THR A 64 12.30 -13.62 7.07
CA THR A 64 13.05 -13.72 8.33
C THR A 64 12.52 -14.79 9.29
N GLY A 65 11.44 -15.51 8.93
CA GLY A 65 10.70 -16.42 9.84
C GLY A 65 10.49 -17.83 9.31
#